data_AF-A0A5A9DT05-F1
#
_entry.id   AF-A0A5A9DT05-F1
#
_cell.length_a   1.000
_cell.length_b   1.000
_cell.length_c   1.000
_cell.angle_alpha   90.00
_cell.angle_beta   90.00
_cell.angle_gamma   90.00
#
_symmetry.space_group_name_H-M   'P 1'
#
loop_
_entity.id
_entity.type
_entity.pdbx_description
1 polymer ?
#
loop_
_entity_poly.entity_id
_entity_poly.type
_entity_poly.pdbx_seq_one_letter_code
_entity_poly.pdbx_strand_id
1 'polypeptide(L)'
;MIAKNREIPRRILMNEALIERLTPIHYLLQVIKTDLAKRKAGYRGELQLDYHLQFISKDKNIMILHDLRLEIEAVTSKSIPSS
;
A
#
# COMPACT_ATOMS: atom_id res chain seq x y z
N MET A 1 14.43 -14.83 -1.25
CA MET A 1 14.88 -13.66 -0.44
C MET A 1 13.76 -12.61 -0.35
N ILE A 2 13.57 -11.92 0.78
CA ILE A 2 12.73 -10.71 0.85
C ILE A 2 13.63 -9.50 0.58
N ALA A 3 13.50 -8.91 -0.60
CA ALA A 3 14.31 -7.76 -1.02
C ALA A 3 13.72 -6.41 -0.58
N LYS A 4 12.40 -6.37 -0.38
CA LYS A 4 11.70 -5.20 0.18
C LYS A 4 10.67 -5.66 1.20
N ASN A 5 10.83 -5.18 2.43
CA ASN A 5 9.90 -5.47 3.51
C ASN A 5 8.61 -4.65 3.34
N ARG A 6 7.51 -5.21 3.85
CA ARG A 6 6.24 -4.51 3.97
C ARG A 6 6.35 -3.45 5.06
N GLU A 7 5.83 -2.27 4.78
CA GLU A 7 5.72 -1.20 5.76
C GLU A 7 4.26 -0.91 6.08
N ILE A 8 3.99 -0.22 7.20
CA ILE A 8 2.64 0.26 7.46
C ILE A 8 2.27 1.27 6.35
N PRO A 9 1.16 1.07 5.61
CA PRO A 9 0.76 2.00 4.57
C PRO A 9 0.65 3.43 5.09
N ARG A 10 1.31 4.39 4.42
CA ARG A 10 1.36 5.80 4.83
C ARG A 10 -0.02 6.41 5.15
N ARG A 11 -1.07 5.98 4.44
CA ARG A 11 -2.45 6.41 4.69
C ARG A 11 -2.99 5.97 6.06
N ILE A 12 -2.59 4.80 6.58
CA ILE A 12 -2.94 4.37 7.93
C ILE A 12 -2.35 5.35 8.94
N LEU A 13 -1.04 5.60 8.85
CA LEU A 13 -0.33 6.54 9.72
C LEU A 13 -0.94 7.95 9.67
N MET A 14 -1.25 8.44 8.47
CA MET A 14 -1.93 9.73 8.30
C MET A 14 -3.30 9.77 8.98
N ASN A 15 -4.12 8.74 8.79
CA ASN A 15 -5.46 8.71 9.36
C ASN A 15 -5.43 8.59 10.89
N GLU A 16 -4.53 7.79 11.46
CA GLU A 16 -4.32 7.71 12.91
C GLU A 16 -3.94 9.08 13.47
N ALA A 17 -2.95 9.72 12.85
CA ALA A 17 -2.48 11.02 13.28
C ALA A 17 -3.49 12.16 13.06
N LEU A 18 -4.45 11.99 12.14
CA LEU A 18 -5.59 12.90 11.98
C LEU A 18 -6.63 12.68 13.07
N ILE A 19 -6.98 11.43 13.38
CA ILE A 19 -7.95 11.10 14.43
C ILE A 19 -7.49 11.63 15.79
N GLU A 20 -6.19 11.57 16.09
CA GLU A 20 -5.62 12.10 17.33
C GLU A 20 -5.66 13.63 17.43
N ARG A 21 -5.60 14.33 16.29
CA ARG A 21 -5.52 15.81 16.25
C ARG A 21 -6.85 16.51 16.03
N LEU A 22 -7.82 15.83 15.41
CA LEU A 22 -9.11 16.40 15.11
C LEU A 22 -9.99 16.47 16.36
N THR A 23 -10.82 17.52 16.44
CA THR A 23 -11.84 17.62 17.47
C THR A 23 -12.84 16.45 17.32
N PRO A 24 -13.36 15.88 18.43
CA PRO A 24 -14.30 14.75 18.36
C PRO A 24 -15.59 15.03 17.57
N ILE A 25 -15.97 16.30 17.43
CA ILE A 25 -17.19 16.76 16.73
C ILE A 25 -16.91 17.02 15.23
N HIS A 26 -15.67 16.88 14.78
CA HIS A 26 -15.30 17.18 13.40
C HIS A 26 -16.06 16.30 12.39
N TYR A 27 -16.73 16.93 11.44
CA TYR A 27 -17.63 16.26 10.48
C TYR A 27 -16.96 15.15 9.65
N LEU A 28 -15.66 15.29 9.34
CA LEU A 28 -14.89 14.27 8.60
C LEU A 28 -14.41 13.09 9.46
N LEU A 29 -14.56 13.13 10.79
CA LEU A 29 -13.98 12.11 11.67
C LEU A 29 -14.50 10.70 11.36
N GLN A 30 -15.80 10.57 11.05
CA GLN A 30 -16.39 9.28 10.68
C GLN A 30 -15.87 8.76 9.34
N VAL A 31 -15.63 9.65 8.38
CA VAL A 31 -15.05 9.29 7.07
C VAL A 31 -13.62 8.76 7.25
N ILE A 32 -12.81 9.45 8.07
CA ILE A 32 -11.42 9.06 8.35
C ILE A 32 -11.37 7.73 9.11
N LYS A 33 -12.23 7.54 10.11
CA LYS A 33 -12.34 6.27 10.86
C LYS A 33 -12.72 5.10 9.96
N THR A 34 -13.66 5.31 9.04
CA THR A 34 -14.10 4.29 8.08
C THR A 34 -12.96 3.90 7.12
N ASP A 35 -12.26 4.89 6.56
CA ASP A 35 -11.10 4.62 5.68
C ASP A 35 -9.97 3.92 6.46
N LEU A 36 -9.70 4.33 7.71
CA LEU A 36 -8.72 3.68 8.56
C LEU A 36 -9.06 2.20 8.82
N ALA A 37 -10.32 1.90 9.18
CA ALA A 37 -10.77 0.54 9.43
C ALA A 37 -10.59 -0.35 8.19
N LYS A 38 -11.01 0.14 7.01
CA LYS A 38 -10.85 -0.56 5.74
C LYS A 38 -9.38 -0.84 5.41
N ARG A 39 -8.50 0.14 5.60
CA ARG A 39 -7.06 -0.01 5.33
C ARG A 39 -6.38 -0.96 6.30
N LYS A 40 -6.72 -0.88 7.60
CA LYS A 40 -6.22 -1.83 8.60
C LYS A 40 -6.64 -3.27 8.29
N ALA A 41 -7.87 -3.48 7.82
CA ALA A 41 -8.33 -4.81 7.40
C ALA A 41 -7.50 -5.34 6.21
N GLY A 42 -7.27 -4.52 5.18
CA GLY A 42 -6.41 -4.89 4.05
C GLY A 42 -4.97 -5.22 4.47
N TYR A 43 -4.34 -4.32 5.24
CA TYR A 43 -2.98 -4.52 5.75
C TYR A 43 -2.84 -5.80 6.60
N ARG A 44 -3.84 -6.13 7.43
CA ARG A 44 -3.85 -7.39 8.20
C ARG A 44 -3.94 -8.63 7.31
N GLY A 45 -4.76 -8.58 6.26
CA GLY A 45 -4.84 -9.68 5.29
C GLY A 45 -3.51 -9.90 4.58
N GLU A 46 -2.83 -8.82 4.22
CA GLU A 46 -1.48 -8.87 3.65
C GLU A 46 -0.44 -9.43 4.63
N LEU A 47 -0.43 -8.99 5.89
CA LEU A 47 0.46 -9.53 6.93
C LEU A 47 0.24 -11.02 7.16
N GLN A 48 -1.01 -11.50 7.07
CA GLN A 48 -1.31 -12.92 7.24
C GLN A 48 -0.65 -13.78 6.13
N LEU A 49 -0.46 -13.22 4.94
CA LEU A 49 0.22 -13.88 3.84
C LEU A 49 1.73 -14.02 4.08
N ASP A 50 2.33 -13.12 4.86
CA ASP A 50 3.77 -13.08 5.09
C ASP A 50 4.30 -14.40 5.69
N TYR A 51 3.50 -15.08 6.53
CA TYR A 51 3.84 -16.41 7.05
C TYR A 51 4.11 -17.42 5.93
N HIS A 52 3.23 -17.46 4.92
CA HIS A 52 3.39 -18.36 3.78
C HIS A 52 4.56 -17.94 2.88
N LEU A 53 4.75 -16.62 2.69
CA LEU A 53 5.84 -16.07 1.89
C LEU A 53 7.22 -16.36 2.47
N GLN A 54 7.35 -16.47 3.80
CA GLN A 54 8.61 -16.83 4.45
C GLN A 54 9.16 -18.18 3.97
N PHE A 55 8.30 -19.17 3.71
CA PHE A 55 8.74 -20.47 3.20
C PHE A 55 9.26 -20.38 1.76
N ILE A 56 8.56 -19.63 0.91
CA ILE A 56 8.93 -19.39 -0.49
C ILE A 56 10.23 -18.58 -0.57
N SER A 57 10.41 -17.64 0.35
CA SER A 57 11.58 -16.76 0.40
C SER A 57 12.92 -17.49 0.62
N LYS A 58 12.89 -18.77 0.99
CA LYS A 58 14.09 -19.61 1.16
C LYS A 58 14.72 -20.00 -0.17
N ASP A 59 13.96 -20.02 -1.26
CA ASP A 59 14.52 -20.22 -2.60
C ASP A 59 15.34 -18.99 -3.00
N LYS A 60 16.58 -19.23 -3.44
CA LYS A 60 17.52 -18.18 -3.88
C LYS A 60 17.12 -17.59 -5.23
N ASN A 61 16.33 -18.30 -6.03
CA ASN A 61 15.86 -17.85 -7.33
C ASN A 61 14.60 -16.98 -7.23
N ILE A 62 14.04 -16.81 -6.03
CA ILE A 62 12.82 -16.02 -5.81
C ILE A 62 13.14 -14.75 -5.04
N MET A 63 12.69 -13.62 -5.60
CA MET A 63 12.76 -12.31 -4.95
C MET A 63 11.35 -11.81 -4.65
N ILE A 64 11.11 -11.49 -3.37
CA ILE A 64 9.84 -10.95 -2.91
C ILE A 64 9.99 -9.44 -2.68
N LEU A 65 9.14 -8.66 -3.35
CA LEU A 65 9.08 -7.21 -3.27
C LEU A 65 7.68 -6.79 -2.79
N HIS A 66 7.55 -6.40 -1.52
CA HIS A 66 6.28 -5.91 -0.99
C HIS A 66 5.99 -4.46 -1.44
N ASP A 67 4.71 -4.11 -1.54
CA ASP A 67 4.23 -2.75 -1.81
C ASP A 67 4.84 -2.10 -3.06
N LEU A 68 5.05 -2.88 -4.12
CA LEU A 68 5.60 -2.39 -5.38
C LEU A 68 4.60 -1.46 -6.08
N ARG A 69 5.04 -0.25 -6.42
CA ARG A 69 4.28 0.71 -7.24
C ARG A 69 4.96 0.77 -8.59
N LEU A 70 4.26 0.31 -9.62
CA LEU A 70 4.76 0.34 -10.99
C LEU A 70 4.23 1.60 -11.67
N GLU A 71 5.13 2.31 -12.33
CA GLU A 71 4.73 3.33 -13.29
C GLU A 71 4.21 2.64 -14.55
N ILE A 72 3.07 3.12 -15.05
CA ILE A 72 2.54 2.66 -16.32
C ILE A 72 2.99 3.69 -17.34
N GLU A 73 3.83 3.27 -18.30
CA GLU A 73 4.10 4.12 -19.45
C GLU A 73 2.78 4.30 -20.21
N ALA A 74 2.29 5.54 -20.26
CA ALA A 74 1.23 5.88 -21.19
C ALA A 74 1.78 5.60 -22.59
N VAL A 75 1.11 4.73 -23.35
CA VAL A 75 1.37 4.59 -24.78
C VAL A 75 0.98 5.91 -25.43
N THR A 76 1.90 6.86 -25.45
CA THR A 76 1.77 8.04 -26.30
C THR A 76 1.93 7.52 -27.71
N SER A 77 0.83 7.53 -28.48
CA SER A 77 0.91 7.42 -29.94
C SER A 77 1.95 8.44 -30.40
N LYS A 78 3.13 7.97 -30.79
CA LYS A 78 4.13 8.81 -31.43
C LYS A 78 3.43 9.50 -32.60
N SER A 79 3.35 10.82 -32.53
CA SER A 79 2.98 11.68 -33.64
C SER A 79 3.78 11.24 -34.86
N ILE A 80 3.06 10.84 -35.91
CA ILE A 80 3.59 10.59 -37.24
C ILE A 80 4.33 11.88 -37.66
N PRO A 81 5.62 11.83 -38.02
CA PRO A 81 6.29 13.01 -38.54
C PRO A 81 5.63 13.36 -39.88
N SER A 82 5.03 14.55 -39.95
CA SER A 82 4.56 15.13 -41.20
C SER A 82 5.77 15.38 -42.11
N SER A 83 5.66 14.87 -43.34
CA SER A 83 6.59 15.00 -44.46
C SER A 83 7.07 16.42 -44.72
#